data_AF-A0A6A3J4V8-F1
#
_entry.id   AF-A0A6A3J4V8-F1
#
_cell.length_a   1.000
_cell.length_b   1.000
_cell.length_c   1.000
_cell.angle_alpha   90.00
_cell.angle_beta   90.00
_cell.angle_gamma   90.00
#
_symmetry.space_group_name_H-M   'P 1'
#
loop_
_entity.id
_entity.type
_entity.pdbx_description
1 polymer ?
#
loop_
_entity_poly.entity_id
_entity_poly.type
_entity_poly.pdbx_seq_one_letter_code
_entity_poly.pdbx_strand_id
1 'polypeptide(L)'
;MVTTAPRSMDVSNAQSPPDLSTLQVKVGELRLSADGTWLYLLQVACGRMRWHVAKRYREIRALWLELSKALAETDAHSSCTERCHFLAGLEQDKFPKKHLLLTQHKLEARAGDLDQFFLKLAMRLNLCNPIELQTCQLRGCPLLALIARFFDVDAEQAKKTRAAMGFSRSISMQREVRRHDQQFTTTTKRRGTISVSMGVGGGRRFSFGYQDRHSAVAAVAQ
;
A
#
# COMPACT_ATOMS: atom_id res chain seq x y z
N MET A 1 -16.07 24.08 46.77
CA MET A 1 -16.34 24.37 45.34
C MET A 1 -15.11 23.96 44.54
N VAL A 2 -15.37 23.15 43.52
CA VAL A 2 -14.40 22.46 42.65
C VAL A 2 -13.85 23.43 41.60
N THR A 3 -12.57 23.31 41.25
CA THR A 3 -12.13 23.47 39.85
C THR A 3 -10.74 22.85 39.67
N THR A 4 -10.68 21.52 39.65
CA THR A 4 -9.59 20.79 39.01
C THR A 4 -9.80 20.85 37.51
N ALA A 5 -8.94 21.59 36.81
CA ALA A 5 -8.91 21.64 35.35
C ALA A 5 -8.72 20.23 34.76
N PRO A 6 -9.37 19.89 33.63
CA PRO A 6 -9.15 18.61 32.99
C PRO A 6 -7.72 18.60 32.42
N ARG A 7 -6.91 17.66 32.88
CA ARG A 7 -5.71 17.24 32.15
C ARG A 7 -6.19 16.71 30.80
N SER A 8 -6.01 17.51 29.75
CA SER A 8 -6.03 17.02 28.38
C SER A 8 -4.92 15.97 28.27
N MET A 9 -5.30 14.70 28.35
CA MET A 9 -4.43 13.63 27.88
C MET A 9 -4.40 13.79 26.37
N ASP A 10 -3.32 14.38 25.85
CA ASP A 10 -2.93 14.17 24.47
C ASP A 10 -2.77 12.67 24.28
N VAL A 11 -3.83 12.03 23.77
CA VAL A 11 -3.77 10.72 23.12
C VAL A 11 -2.91 10.94 21.88
N SER A 12 -1.60 11.01 22.11
CA SER A 12 -0.59 11.03 21.08
C SER A 12 -0.75 9.70 20.34
N ASN A 13 -1.50 9.72 19.23
CA ASN A 13 -1.69 8.65 18.25
C ASN A 13 -0.92 7.38 18.61
N ALA A 14 -1.48 6.56 19.51
CA ALA A 14 -0.97 5.21 19.71
C ALA A 14 -1.25 4.51 18.39
N GLN A 15 -0.25 4.48 17.51
CA GLN A 15 -0.37 3.91 16.18
C GLN A 15 -0.76 2.45 16.39
N SER A 16 -2.00 2.13 16.04
CA SER A 16 -2.46 0.75 16.07
C SER A 16 -1.51 -0.06 15.17
N PRO A 17 -0.96 -1.18 15.66
CA PRO A 17 -0.12 -2.04 14.84
C PRO A 17 -0.88 -2.47 13.58
N PRO A 18 -0.18 -2.72 12.47
CA PRO A 18 -0.80 -3.08 11.20
C PRO A 18 -1.60 -4.38 11.34
N ASP A 19 -2.83 -4.38 10.82
CA ASP A 19 -3.72 -5.54 10.91
C ASP A 19 -3.34 -6.62 9.89
N LEU A 20 -2.52 -7.57 10.33
CA LEU A 20 -2.05 -8.69 9.53
C LEU A 20 -3.16 -9.68 9.12
N SER A 21 -4.37 -9.60 9.69
CA SER A 21 -5.52 -10.43 9.29
C SER A 21 -6.10 -10.03 7.92
N THR A 22 -5.58 -8.94 7.36
CA THR A 22 -5.95 -8.44 6.03
C THR A 22 -4.81 -8.59 5.03
N LEU A 23 -3.76 -9.35 5.39
CA LEU A 23 -2.61 -9.54 4.53
C LEU A 23 -3.01 -10.30 3.27
N GLN A 24 -2.55 -9.80 2.12
CA GLN A 24 -2.64 -10.45 0.84
C GLN A 24 -1.29 -10.32 0.15
N VAL A 25 -0.83 -11.41 -0.44
CA VAL A 25 0.45 -11.46 -1.14
C VAL A 25 0.25 -12.22 -2.44
N LYS A 26 0.68 -11.61 -3.55
CA LYS A 26 0.69 -12.23 -4.86
C LYS A 26 2.09 -12.17 -5.45
N VAL A 27 2.56 -13.26 -6.04
CA VAL A 27 3.78 -13.23 -6.83
C VAL A 27 3.45 -12.63 -8.18
N GLY A 28 3.98 -11.43 -8.42
CA GLY A 28 3.86 -10.71 -9.68
C GLY A 28 4.93 -11.16 -10.67
N GLU A 29 5.61 -10.18 -11.25
CA GLU A 29 6.62 -10.40 -12.28
C GLU A 29 7.99 -10.84 -11.75
N LEU A 30 8.75 -11.49 -12.62
CA LEU A 30 10.16 -11.80 -12.42
C LEU A 30 11.01 -10.65 -12.96
N ARG A 31 11.99 -10.21 -12.17
CA ARG A 31 12.95 -9.17 -12.59
C ARG A 31 14.37 -9.66 -12.47
N LEU A 32 15.22 -9.28 -13.42
CA LEU A 32 16.65 -9.51 -13.31
C LEU A 32 17.29 -8.34 -12.57
N SER A 33 17.98 -8.62 -11.47
CA SER A 33 18.78 -7.66 -10.73
C SER A 33 20.07 -7.32 -11.48
N ALA A 34 20.69 -6.19 -11.14
CA ALA A 34 21.96 -5.75 -11.73
C ALA A 34 23.10 -6.76 -11.52
N ASP A 35 23.04 -7.58 -10.46
CA ASP A 35 23.99 -8.65 -10.18
C ASP A 35 23.67 -9.97 -10.90
N GLY A 36 22.75 -9.96 -11.87
CA GLY A 36 22.34 -11.13 -12.65
C GLY A 36 21.47 -12.13 -11.88
N THR A 37 20.95 -11.75 -10.70
CA THR A 37 20.07 -12.63 -9.92
C THR A 37 18.59 -12.35 -10.18
N TRP A 38 17.79 -13.41 -10.25
CA TRP A 38 16.34 -13.29 -10.42
C TRP A 38 15.65 -12.91 -9.10
N LEU A 39 14.81 -11.88 -9.20
CA LEU A 39 13.96 -11.36 -8.14
C LEU A 39 12.49 -11.68 -8.45
N TYR A 40 11.77 -12.10 -7.43
CA TYR A 40 10.32 -12.25 -7.44
C TYR A 40 9.73 -10.96 -6.90
N LEU A 41 8.93 -10.26 -7.72
CA LEU A 41 8.22 -9.07 -7.29
C LEU A 41 6.94 -9.48 -6.58
N LEU A 42 6.90 -9.31 -5.27
CA LEU A 42 5.74 -9.63 -4.44
C LEU A 42 4.84 -8.40 -4.38
N GLN A 43 3.59 -8.52 -4.81
CA GLN A 43 2.54 -7.53 -4.62
C GLN A 43 1.93 -7.77 -3.25
N VAL A 44 2.12 -6.83 -2.33
CA VAL A 44 1.64 -6.95 -0.95
C VAL A 44 0.51 -5.96 -0.72
N ALA A 45 -0.55 -6.42 -0.08
CA ALA A 45 -1.60 -5.57 0.47
C ALA A 45 -1.86 -5.91 1.94
N CYS A 46 -2.08 -4.88 2.74
CA CYS A 46 -2.48 -5.00 4.15
C CYS A 46 -3.40 -3.82 4.47
N GLY A 47 -4.65 -4.13 4.78
CA GLY A 47 -5.75 -3.17 4.90
C GLY A 47 -5.93 -2.36 3.61
N ARG A 48 -5.74 -1.04 3.71
CA ARG A 48 -5.84 -0.11 2.56
C ARG A 48 -4.51 0.12 1.84
N MET A 49 -3.42 -0.46 2.33
CA MET A 49 -2.07 -0.22 1.82
C MET A 49 -1.71 -1.28 0.80
N ARG A 50 -1.02 -0.85 -0.26
CA ARG A 50 -0.53 -1.71 -1.34
C ARG A 50 0.86 -1.27 -1.73
N TRP A 51 1.79 -2.20 -1.84
CA TRP A 51 3.17 -1.94 -2.22
C TRP A 51 3.79 -3.17 -2.89
N HIS A 52 5.03 -3.02 -3.35
CA HIS A 52 5.79 -4.11 -3.94
C HIS A 52 7.06 -4.36 -3.15
N VAL A 53 7.39 -5.63 -2.94
CA VAL A 53 8.65 -6.04 -2.32
C VAL A 53 9.36 -7.01 -3.26
N ALA A 54 10.60 -6.69 -3.65
CA ALA A 54 11.40 -7.57 -4.48
C ALA A 54 12.24 -8.50 -3.60
N LYS A 55 12.12 -9.82 -3.77
CA LYS A 55 12.86 -10.82 -2.99
C LYS A 55 13.54 -11.84 -3.90
N ARG A 56 14.76 -12.26 -3.54
CA ARG A 56 15.37 -13.45 -4.14
C ARG A 56 14.73 -14.70 -3.57
N TYR A 57 14.73 -15.78 -4.35
CA TYR A 57 14.27 -17.09 -3.87
C TYR A 57 14.94 -17.53 -2.55
N ARG A 58 16.24 -17.24 -2.37
CA ARG A 58 16.96 -17.59 -1.13
C ARG A 58 16.38 -16.90 0.12
N GLU A 59 15.87 -15.68 -0.02
CA GLU A 59 15.27 -14.90 1.07
C GLU A 59 13.89 -15.46 1.40
N ILE A 60 13.08 -15.79 0.38
CA ILE A 60 11.77 -16.42 0.57
C ILE A 60 11.95 -17.80 1.23
N ARG A 61 12.96 -18.57 0.81
CA ARG A 61 13.29 -19.85 1.43
C ARG A 61 13.76 -19.69 2.88
N ALA A 62 14.54 -18.64 3.18
CA ALA A 62 14.97 -18.35 4.54
C ALA A 62 13.77 -18.06 5.44
N LEU A 63 12.80 -17.25 4.98
CA LEU A 63 11.55 -17.02 5.69
C LEU A 63 10.84 -18.34 6.02
N TRP A 64 10.66 -19.21 5.03
CA TRP A 64 9.99 -20.51 5.25
C TRP A 64 10.70 -21.37 6.31
N LEU A 65 12.04 -21.41 6.27
CA LEU A 65 12.83 -22.13 7.28
C LEU A 65 12.72 -21.50 8.67
N GLU A 66 12.77 -20.17 8.77
CA GLU A 66 12.66 -19.46 10.04
C GLU A 66 11.27 -19.63 10.66
N LEU A 67 10.21 -19.53 9.85
CA LEU A 67 8.84 -19.83 10.29
C LEU A 67 8.72 -21.28 10.74
N SER A 68 9.22 -22.24 9.96
CA SER A 68 9.16 -23.67 10.32
C SER A 68 9.90 -23.95 11.62
N LYS A 69 11.07 -23.34 11.82
CA LYS A 69 11.85 -23.44 13.05
C LYS A 69 11.11 -22.86 14.24
N ALA A 70 10.59 -21.63 14.10
CA ALA A 70 9.86 -20.96 15.18
C ALA A 70 8.53 -21.67 15.52
N LEU A 71 7.91 -22.37 14.57
CA LEU A 71 6.75 -23.23 14.81
C LEU A 71 7.12 -24.53 15.53
N ALA A 72 8.29 -25.10 15.22
CA ALA A 72 8.79 -26.31 15.89
C ALA A 72 9.31 -26.04 17.31
N GLU A 73 9.87 -24.84 17.56
CA GLU A 73 10.38 -24.44 18.86
C GLU A 73 9.22 -24.15 19.84
N THR A 74 9.13 -24.96 20.89
CA THR A 74 8.05 -24.93 21.88
C THR A 74 7.98 -23.60 22.64
N ASP A 75 9.07 -22.83 22.72
CA ASP A 75 9.11 -21.56 23.45
C ASP A 75 8.32 -20.42 22.81
N ALA A 76 8.08 -20.47 21.48
CA ALA A 76 7.16 -19.54 20.82
C ALA A 76 5.71 -19.71 21.33
N HIS A 77 5.41 -20.80 22.03
CA HIS A 77 4.10 -21.13 22.57
C HIS A 77 3.84 -20.52 23.95
N SER A 78 4.87 -20.00 24.62
CA SER A 78 4.77 -19.44 25.97
C SER A 78 4.31 -17.98 26.02
N SER A 79 4.53 -17.21 24.95
CA SER A 79 4.31 -15.75 24.93
C SER A 79 2.97 -15.30 24.33
N CYS A 80 2.28 -16.15 23.56
CA CYS A 80 0.98 -15.85 22.97
C CYS A 80 -0.09 -16.77 23.57
N THR A 81 -1.00 -16.22 24.38
CA THR A 81 -1.88 -17.03 25.25
C THR A 81 -2.95 -17.83 24.51
N GLU A 82 -3.16 -17.63 23.23
CA GLU A 82 -3.91 -18.57 22.40
C GLU A 82 -3.09 -18.78 21.14
N ARG A 83 -2.28 -19.84 21.21
CA ARG A 83 -1.48 -20.49 20.18
C ARG A 83 -1.45 -19.77 18.81
N CYS A 84 -0.26 -19.55 18.27
CA CYS A 84 -0.04 -19.34 16.83
C CYS A 84 -0.44 -20.57 15.97
N HIS A 85 -1.44 -21.35 16.41
CA HIS A 85 -2.04 -22.51 15.76
C HIS A 85 -2.54 -22.22 14.37
N PHE A 86 -2.86 -20.97 14.06
CA PHE A 86 -3.25 -20.60 12.71
C PHE A 86 -2.13 -20.87 11.69
N LEU A 87 -0.87 -20.77 12.07
CA LEU A 87 0.27 -21.17 11.23
C LEU A 87 0.70 -22.63 11.44
N ALA A 88 0.09 -23.38 12.36
CA ALA A 88 0.47 -24.78 12.60
C ALA A 88 0.20 -25.64 11.36
N GLY A 89 1.15 -26.51 11.03
CA GLY A 89 1.10 -27.31 9.79
C GLY A 89 1.58 -26.54 8.56
N LEU A 90 2.03 -25.29 8.67
CA LEU A 90 2.70 -24.58 7.57
C LEU A 90 4.09 -25.19 7.29
N GLU A 91 4.75 -25.73 8.32
CA GLU A 91 6.01 -26.46 8.22
C GLU A 91 5.89 -27.77 7.41
N GLN A 92 4.67 -28.32 7.32
CA GLN A 92 4.36 -29.53 6.56
C GLN A 92 4.03 -29.23 5.09
N ASP A 93 3.74 -27.96 4.75
CA ASP A 93 3.46 -27.57 3.38
C ASP A 93 4.71 -27.75 2.51
N LYS A 94 4.51 -28.32 1.32
CA LYS A 94 5.59 -28.46 0.34
C LYS A 94 6.08 -27.07 -0.08
N PHE A 95 7.39 -26.84 0.08
CA PHE A 95 8.04 -25.63 -0.41
C PHE A 95 8.81 -25.92 -1.72
N PRO A 96 8.70 -25.05 -2.74
CA PRO A 96 9.34 -25.28 -4.03
C PRO A 96 10.86 -25.42 -3.89
N LYS A 97 11.45 -26.40 -4.57
CA LYS A 97 12.89 -26.70 -4.50
C LYS A 97 13.71 -25.74 -5.37
N LYS A 98 14.98 -25.56 -4.99
CA LYS A 98 15.96 -24.89 -5.84
C LYS A 98 16.23 -25.77 -7.07
N HIS A 99 16.14 -25.18 -8.26
CA HIS A 99 16.55 -25.82 -9.50
C HIS A 99 17.97 -25.39 -9.86
N LEU A 100 18.79 -26.33 -10.33
CA LEU A 100 20.15 -26.06 -10.81
C LEU A 100 20.14 -25.26 -12.11
N LEU A 101 19.20 -25.55 -13.01
CA LEU A 101 19.00 -24.83 -14.25
C LEU A 101 17.85 -23.83 -14.11
N LEU A 102 18.11 -22.57 -14.45
CA LEU A 102 17.16 -21.46 -14.38
C LEU A 102 16.66 -21.11 -15.79
N THR A 103 15.79 -21.96 -16.35
CA THR A 103 15.04 -21.60 -17.56
C THR A 103 13.83 -20.73 -17.16
N GLN A 104 13.36 -19.89 -18.07
CA GLN A 104 12.17 -19.04 -17.84
C GLN A 104 10.98 -19.87 -17.33
N HIS A 105 10.65 -20.96 -18.03
CA HIS A 105 9.60 -21.89 -17.61
C HIS A 105 9.78 -22.41 -16.17
N LYS A 106 11.01 -22.71 -15.73
CA LYS A 106 11.26 -23.16 -14.35
C LYS A 106 11.13 -22.04 -13.33
N LEU A 107 11.45 -20.80 -13.71
CA LEU A 107 11.28 -19.64 -12.85
C LEU A 107 9.80 -19.30 -12.68
N GLU A 108 9.02 -19.36 -13.76
CA GLU A 108 7.57 -19.14 -13.76
C GLU A 108 6.81 -20.24 -13.02
N ALA A 109 7.15 -21.51 -13.24
CA ALA A 109 6.58 -22.62 -12.47
C ALA A 109 6.85 -22.42 -10.96
N ARG A 110 8.09 -22.04 -10.59
CA ARG A 110 8.41 -21.70 -9.21
C ARG A 110 7.61 -20.50 -8.70
N ALA A 111 7.39 -19.48 -9.53
CA ALA A 111 6.58 -18.33 -9.14
C ALA A 111 5.15 -18.75 -8.79
N GLY A 112 4.56 -19.69 -9.55
CA GLY A 112 3.26 -20.28 -9.24
C GLY A 112 3.24 -21.03 -7.91
N ASP A 113 4.26 -21.86 -7.64
CA ASP A 113 4.38 -22.57 -6.36
C ASP A 113 4.54 -21.59 -5.17
N LEU A 114 5.32 -20.51 -5.37
CA LEU A 114 5.50 -19.46 -4.36
C LEU A 114 4.21 -18.68 -4.11
N ASP A 115 3.42 -18.42 -5.17
CA ASP A 115 2.11 -17.77 -5.04
C ASP A 115 1.16 -18.61 -4.18
N GLN A 116 1.12 -19.93 -4.40
CA GLN A 116 0.35 -20.84 -3.55
C GLN A 116 0.84 -20.85 -2.10
N PHE A 117 2.15 -20.83 -1.87
CA PHE A 117 2.71 -20.73 -0.51
C PHE A 117 2.25 -19.46 0.20
N PHE A 118 2.38 -18.30 -0.46
CA PHE A 118 1.99 -17.02 0.12
C PHE A 118 0.48 -16.89 0.29
N LEU A 119 -0.32 -17.44 -0.62
CA LEU A 119 -1.76 -17.51 -0.48
C LEU A 119 -2.16 -18.30 0.77
N LYS A 120 -1.56 -19.49 0.98
CA LYS A 120 -1.82 -20.30 2.20
C LYS A 120 -1.43 -19.56 3.47
N LEU A 121 -0.26 -18.91 3.48
CA LEU A 121 0.20 -18.11 4.61
C LEU A 121 -0.79 -16.98 4.93
N ALA A 122 -1.19 -16.20 3.93
CA ALA A 122 -2.14 -15.12 4.06
C ALA A 122 -3.51 -15.62 4.53
N MET A 123 -4.05 -16.68 3.93
CA MET A 123 -5.33 -17.26 4.33
C MET A 123 -5.34 -17.70 5.79
N ARG A 124 -4.27 -18.34 6.26
CA ARG A 124 -4.13 -18.75 7.67
C ARG A 124 -4.20 -17.54 8.62
N LEU A 125 -3.55 -16.43 8.28
CA LEU A 125 -3.64 -15.18 9.05
C LEU A 125 -5.05 -14.58 9.00
N ASN A 126 -5.69 -14.60 7.82
CA ASN A 126 -6.99 -13.98 7.61
C ASN A 126 -8.15 -14.75 8.26
N LEU A 127 -7.95 -16.03 8.59
CA LEU A 127 -8.89 -16.84 9.36
C LEU A 127 -8.81 -16.58 10.87
N CYS A 128 -7.80 -15.83 11.33
CA CYS A 128 -7.67 -15.46 12.74
C CYS A 128 -8.66 -14.36 13.11
N ASN A 129 -9.07 -14.34 14.38
CA ASN A 129 -9.74 -13.18 14.93
C ASN A 129 -8.76 -11.98 14.92
N PRO A 130 -9.11 -10.85 14.28
CA PRO A 130 -8.21 -9.70 14.18
C PRO A 130 -7.74 -9.17 15.54
N ILE A 131 -8.61 -9.21 16.56
CA ILE A 131 -8.31 -8.72 17.91
C ILE A 131 -7.25 -9.60 18.59
N GLU A 132 -7.36 -10.92 18.44
CA GLU A 132 -6.39 -11.87 18.99
C GLU A 132 -5.04 -11.76 18.28
N LEU A 133 -5.05 -11.63 16.95
CA LEU A 133 -3.85 -11.45 16.15
C LEU A 133 -3.12 -10.16 16.53
N GLN A 134 -3.87 -9.07 16.69
CA GLN A 134 -3.34 -7.78 17.14
C GLN A 134 -2.76 -7.87 18.55
N THR A 135 -3.45 -8.54 19.47
CA THR A 135 -2.97 -8.76 20.84
C THR A 135 -1.68 -9.58 20.84
N CYS A 136 -1.60 -10.63 20.02
CA CYS A 136 -0.40 -11.45 19.87
C CYS A 136 0.78 -10.64 19.30
N GLN A 137 0.52 -9.74 18.36
CA GLN A 137 1.53 -8.83 17.81
C GLN A 137 2.04 -7.84 18.88
N LEU A 138 1.15 -7.26 19.67
CA LEU A 138 1.51 -6.34 20.77
C LEU A 138 2.35 -7.03 21.86
N ARG A 139 2.17 -8.35 22.05
CA ARG A 139 2.97 -9.17 22.96
C ARG A 139 4.33 -9.58 22.39
N GLY A 140 4.66 -9.16 21.17
CA GLY A 140 5.96 -9.44 20.55
C GLY A 140 6.07 -10.85 19.98
N CYS A 141 4.98 -11.40 19.41
CA CYS A 141 5.01 -12.70 18.77
C CYS A 141 6.11 -12.79 17.69
N PRO A 142 7.07 -13.72 17.82
CA PRO A 142 8.21 -13.81 16.91
C PRO A 142 7.78 -14.18 15.47
N LEU A 143 6.74 -14.99 15.32
CA LEU A 143 6.21 -15.38 14.01
C LEU A 143 5.62 -14.19 13.25
N LEU A 144 4.79 -13.40 13.92
CA LEU A 144 4.20 -12.19 13.32
C LEU A 144 5.27 -11.13 13.02
N ALA A 145 6.29 -11.01 13.88
CA ALA A 145 7.43 -10.14 13.63
C ALA A 145 8.27 -10.57 12.41
N LEU A 146 8.44 -11.88 12.18
CA LEU A 146 9.10 -12.40 10.97
C LEU A 146 8.31 -12.02 9.70
N ILE A 147 6.99 -12.23 9.73
CA ILE A 147 6.10 -11.93 8.61
C ILE A 147 6.08 -10.41 8.31
N ALA A 148 5.86 -9.60 9.34
CA ALA A 148 5.79 -8.14 9.20
C ALA A 148 7.10 -7.55 8.64
N ARG A 149 8.25 -8.02 9.14
CA ARG A 149 9.57 -7.59 8.64
C ARG A 149 9.82 -8.06 7.22
N PHE A 150 9.48 -9.31 6.88
CA PHE A 150 9.75 -9.83 5.55
C PHE A 150 9.01 -9.05 4.46
N PHE A 151 7.76 -8.67 4.72
CA PHE A 151 6.93 -7.92 3.80
C PHE A 151 7.02 -6.39 3.97
N ASP A 152 7.95 -5.89 4.78
CA ASP A 152 8.14 -4.45 5.04
C ASP A 152 6.88 -3.72 5.58
N VAL A 153 6.00 -4.43 6.29
CA VAL A 153 4.70 -3.90 6.75
C VAL A 153 4.88 -2.68 7.66
N ASP A 154 5.78 -2.78 8.65
CA ASP A 154 6.01 -1.69 9.61
C ASP A 154 6.66 -0.47 8.94
N ALA A 155 7.59 -0.71 8.00
CA ALA A 155 8.27 0.34 7.25
C ALA A 155 7.29 1.13 6.37
N GLU A 156 6.36 0.43 5.70
CA GLU A 156 5.34 1.08 4.89
C GLU A 156 4.31 1.84 5.75
N GLN A 157 3.86 1.24 6.86
CA GLN A 157 2.96 1.92 7.81
C GLN A 157 3.56 3.23 8.34
N ALA A 158 4.87 3.25 8.61
CA ALA A 158 5.59 4.45 9.03
C ALA A 158 5.64 5.52 7.91
N LYS A 159 5.84 5.13 6.64
CA LYS A 159 5.82 6.05 5.49
C LYS A 159 4.45 6.72 5.32
N LYS A 160 3.36 5.95 5.40
CA LYS A 160 2.00 6.49 5.30
C LYS A 160 1.70 7.51 6.40
N THR A 161 2.09 7.20 7.64
CA THR A 161 1.87 8.12 8.76
C THR A 161 2.65 9.42 8.58
N ARG A 162 3.90 9.36 8.09
CA ARG A 162 4.67 10.56 7.73
C ARG A 162 4.00 11.37 6.62
N ALA A 163 3.47 10.71 5.59
CA ALA A 163 2.74 11.38 4.52
C ALA A 163 1.44 12.05 5.02
N ALA A 164 0.70 11.40 5.92
CA ALA A 164 -0.50 11.97 6.53
C ALA A 164 -0.20 13.18 7.41
N MET A 165 0.89 13.15 8.18
CA MET A 165 1.34 14.30 8.98
C MET A 165 1.87 15.45 8.11
N GLY A 166 2.49 15.15 6.97
CA GLY A 166 2.93 16.14 5.98
C GLY A 166 1.79 16.83 5.23
N PHE A 167 0.58 16.24 5.21
CA PHE A 167 -0.60 16.84 4.57
C PHE A 167 -1.34 17.84 5.47
N SER A 168 -0.97 17.93 6.75
CA SER A 168 -1.45 18.97 7.67
C SER A 168 -0.44 20.12 7.75
N ARG A 169 -0.46 21.05 6.79
CA ARG A 169 -0.11 22.49 6.97
C ARG A 169 0.01 23.22 5.62
N SER A 170 -0.99 24.05 5.31
CA SER A 170 -0.80 25.48 5.02
C SER A 170 -2.17 26.17 4.89
N ILE A 171 -2.79 26.52 6.02
CA ILE A 171 -3.80 27.59 6.03
C ILE A 171 -3.00 28.89 6.20
N SER A 172 -2.77 29.56 5.07
CA SER A 172 -2.23 30.93 5.07
C SER A 172 -3.26 31.85 5.71
N MET A 173 -3.04 32.22 6.98
CA MET A 173 -3.71 33.39 7.57
C MET A 173 -3.14 34.63 6.87
N GLN A 174 -3.79 35.07 5.78
CA GLN A 174 -3.59 36.42 5.28
C GLN A 174 -4.00 37.39 6.39
N ARG A 175 -3.00 38.09 6.94
CA ARG A 175 -3.21 39.23 7.82
C ARG A 175 -4.02 40.27 7.06
N GLU A 176 -5.29 40.46 7.41
CA GLU A 176 -6.05 41.65 7.06
C GLU A 176 -5.32 42.87 7.64
N VAL A 177 -4.55 43.56 6.81
CA VAL A 177 -4.08 44.90 7.11
C VAL A 177 -5.21 45.85 6.74
N ARG A 178 -6.07 46.13 7.73
CA ARG A 178 -6.92 47.33 7.76
C ARG A 178 -6.04 48.56 7.54
N ARG A 179 -6.27 49.29 6.45
CA ARG A 179 -6.06 50.75 6.39
C ARG A 179 -7.26 51.41 5.71
N HIS A 180 -8.14 51.93 6.56
CA HIS A 180 -8.93 53.13 6.26
C HIS A 180 -7.94 54.31 6.19
N ASP A 181 -7.98 55.18 5.18
CA ASP A 181 -8.87 56.36 5.13
C ASP A 181 -8.42 57.39 4.06
N GLN A 182 -9.37 58.24 3.63
CA GLN A 182 -9.24 59.53 2.90
C GLN A 182 -8.88 59.47 1.38
N GLN A 183 -9.51 60.20 0.45
CA GLN A 183 -10.44 61.33 0.51
C GLN A 183 -11.11 61.56 -0.87
N PHE A 184 -12.25 62.25 -0.82
CA PHE A 184 -13.13 62.69 -1.92
C PHE A 184 -12.48 63.59 -2.98
N THR A 185 -12.88 63.40 -4.24
CA THR A 185 -13.25 64.53 -5.14
C THR A 185 -14.52 64.19 -5.92
N THR A 186 -15.58 64.94 -5.62
CA THR A 186 -16.75 65.23 -6.47
C THR A 186 -16.28 65.75 -7.84
N THR A 187 -16.98 65.66 -8.99
CA THR A 187 -18.28 66.29 -9.27
C THR A 187 -18.71 66.01 -10.74
N THR A 188 -20.00 65.75 -10.95
CA THR A 188 -20.88 66.17 -12.09
C THR A 188 -20.68 65.72 -13.57
N LYS A 189 -21.72 65.01 -14.03
CA LYS A 189 -22.59 65.23 -15.21
C LYS A 189 -22.05 65.01 -16.65
N ARG A 190 -22.84 64.15 -17.33
CA ARG A 190 -23.50 64.30 -18.65
C ARG A 190 -22.90 63.61 -19.88
N ARG A 191 -23.84 62.89 -20.53
CA ARG A 191 -24.04 62.64 -21.97
C ARG A 191 -23.11 61.64 -22.64
N GLY A 192 -23.75 60.66 -23.28
CA GLY A 192 -23.10 59.49 -23.84
C GLY A 192 -22.55 59.68 -25.23
N THR A 193 -21.91 58.61 -25.71
CA THR A 193 -21.75 58.28 -27.12
C THR A 193 -21.51 56.78 -27.22
N ILE A 194 -22.30 56.16 -28.07
CA ILE A 194 -22.12 54.81 -28.59
C ILE A 194 -20.75 54.76 -29.29
N SER A 195 -19.96 53.73 -29.00
CA SER A 195 -18.93 53.28 -29.93
C SER A 195 -19.02 51.77 -30.05
N VAL A 196 -19.43 51.33 -31.23
CA VAL A 196 -19.31 49.97 -31.73
C VAL A 196 -17.95 49.90 -32.43
N SER A 197 -17.17 48.87 -32.15
CA SER A 197 -16.07 48.47 -33.01
C SER A 197 -15.99 46.95 -33.03
N MET A 198 -16.23 46.43 -34.23
CA MET A 198 -16.15 45.03 -34.61
C MET A 198 -14.75 44.47 -34.37
N GLY A 199 -14.69 43.28 -33.76
CA GLY A 199 -13.51 42.43 -33.70
C GLY A 199 -13.90 41.02 -34.12
N VAL A 200 -13.75 40.75 -35.41
CA VAL A 200 -14.07 39.49 -36.08
C VAL A 200 -13.05 38.41 -35.68
N GLY A 201 -13.57 37.23 -35.36
CA GLY A 201 -13.02 36.00 -35.93
C GLY A 201 -12.22 35.08 -35.01
N GLY A 202 -12.74 33.85 -34.88
CA GLY A 202 -11.88 32.68 -35.00
C GLY A 202 -11.66 31.86 -33.75
N GLY A 203 -12.73 31.26 -33.21
CA GLY A 203 -12.59 30.13 -32.29
C GLY A 203 -11.90 28.94 -32.95
N ARG A 204 -11.05 28.24 -32.21
CA ARG A 204 -10.70 26.83 -32.47
C ARG A 204 -10.56 26.08 -31.15
N ARG A 205 -11.62 25.32 -30.83
CA ARG A 205 -11.56 24.13 -29.98
C ARG A 205 -10.81 23.06 -30.75
N PHE A 206 -9.83 22.42 -30.13
CA PHE A 206 -9.27 21.17 -30.64
C PHE A 206 -9.94 20.00 -29.90
N SER A 207 -10.77 19.26 -30.64
CA SER A 207 -11.16 17.89 -30.33
C SER A 207 -10.36 16.99 -31.27
N PHE A 208 -9.68 15.99 -30.72
CA PHE A 208 -9.03 14.95 -31.52
C PHE A 208 -9.90 13.69 -31.47
N GLY A 209 -10.61 13.44 -32.55
CA GLY A 209 -11.34 12.21 -32.81
C GLY A 209 -11.09 11.80 -34.25
N TYR A 210 -10.59 10.59 -34.44
CA TYR A 210 -10.57 9.91 -35.73
C TYR A 210 -11.06 8.47 -35.51
N GLN A 211 -12.34 8.25 -35.79
CA GLN A 211 -12.81 7.04 -36.46
C GLN A 211 -12.74 7.33 -37.96
N ASP A 212 -12.37 6.36 -38.80
CA ASP A 212 -13.34 5.72 -39.70
C ASP A 212 -12.74 4.51 -40.48
N ARG A 213 -13.65 3.58 -40.79
CA ARG A 213 -13.72 2.58 -41.87
C ARG A 213 -13.09 1.18 -41.75
N HIS A 214 -13.96 0.27 -41.29
CA HIS A 214 -14.50 -0.87 -42.03
C HIS A 214 -13.73 -1.40 -43.26
N SER A 215 -13.34 -2.68 -43.19
CA SER A 215 -13.52 -3.62 -44.30
C SER A 215 -13.99 -4.98 -43.76
N ALA A 216 -14.93 -5.57 -44.48
CA ALA A 216 -15.74 -6.70 -44.07
C ALA A 216 -15.21 -8.03 -44.66
N VAL A 217 -15.32 -9.09 -43.85
CA VAL A 217 -15.76 -10.47 -44.17
C VAL A 217 -14.97 -11.31 -45.21
N ALA A 218 -14.51 -12.49 -44.78
CA ALA A 218 -14.91 -13.79 -45.35
C ALA A 218 -14.57 -14.94 -44.39
N ALA A 219 -15.59 -15.75 -44.06
CA ALA A 219 -15.45 -17.06 -43.45
C ALA A 219 -15.13 -18.12 -44.53
N VAL A 220 -14.59 -19.27 -44.13
CA VAL A 220 -15.08 -20.64 -44.45
C VAL A 220 -14.16 -21.70 -43.81
N ALA A 221 -14.81 -22.80 -43.44
CA ALA A 221 -14.40 -23.97 -42.66
C ALA A 221 -13.42 -24.94 -43.35
N GLN A 222 -12.80 -25.81 -42.53
CA GLN A 222 -12.97 -27.27 -42.54
C GLN A 222 -12.54 -27.87 -41.20
#